data_AF-A0A9P6GZZ5-F1
#
_entry.id   AF-A0A9P6GZZ5-F1
#
_cell.length_a   1.000
_cell.length_b   1.000
_cell.length_c   1.000
_cell.angle_alpha   90.00
_cell.angle_beta   90.00
_cell.angle_gamma   90.00
#
_symmetry.space_group_name_H-M   'P 1'
#
loop_
_entity.id
_entity.type
_entity.pdbx_description
1 polymer ?
#
loop_
_entity_poly.entity_id
_entity_poly.type
_entity_poly.pdbx_seq_one_letter_code
_entity_poly.pdbx_strand_id
1 'polypeptide(L)'
;MSRKKKILKLQITECLNKIEALKSLISNEQEFLVKITDLHRAYRSLMASFENVEYKKRDIEEIEGDGFCSFKLGDMNIVFSDSLGILSVDMGNQAINKHVFDQIKKYNLNLQKNKVVEYLCIYEGFNSTKCNICGTFLIPQDLSIPIIKEIEQGEILSFHVECYTPDSVYG
;
A
#
# COMPACT_ATOMS: atom_id res chain seq x y z
N MET A 1 19.53 8.33 0.45
CA MET A 1 19.22 6.89 0.50
C MET A 1 17.73 6.75 0.24
N SER A 2 17.29 5.92 -0.72
CA SER A 2 15.85 5.74 -0.99
C SER A 2 15.14 5.18 0.25
N ARG A 3 13.85 5.48 0.41
CA ARG A 3 13.04 5.04 1.55
C ARG A 3 12.98 3.51 1.63
N LYS A 4 12.85 2.85 0.47
CA LYS A 4 12.93 1.39 0.40
C LYS A 4 14.23 0.85 0.99
N LYS A 5 15.36 1.49 0.69
CA LYS A 5 16.66 1.07 1.25
C LYS A 5 16.72 1.28 2.77
N LYS A 6 16.06 2.32 3.31
CA LYS A 6 15.89 2.51 4.75
C LYS A 6 15.04 1.41 5.38
N ILE A 7 13.87 1.12 4.81
CA ILE A 7 12.95 0.06 5.25
C ILE A 7 13.66 -1.29 5.24
N LEU A 8 14.35 -1.63 4.16
CA LEU A 8 15.13 -2.86 4.05
C LEU A 8 16.21 -2.95 5.14
N LYS A 9 16.95 -1.85 5.38
CA LYS A 9 17.95 -1.82 6.44
C LYS A 9 17.32 -2.08 7.82
N LEU A 10 16.21 -1.40 8.13
CA LEU A 10 15.47 -1.58 9.38
C LEU A 10 15.05 -3.04 9.57
N GLN A 11 14.44 -3.64 8.55
CA GLN A 11 13.94 -5.01 8.62
C GLN A 11 15.04 -6.07 8.66
N ILE A 12 16.15 -5.85 7.95
CA ILE A 12 17.33 -6.72 8.06
C ILE A 12 17.86 -6.66 9.49
N THR A 13 18.02 -5.47 10.06
CA THR A 13 18.46 -5.30 11.45
C THR A 13 17.50 -5.96 12.43
N GLU A 14 16.19 -5.79 12.26
CA GLU A 14 15.18 -6.44 13.10
C GLU A 14 15.28 -7.98 13.03
N CYS A 15 15.34 -8.55 11.82
CA CYS A 15 15.55 -9.99 11.63
C CYS A 15 16.81 -10.48 12.31
N LEU A 16 17.94 -9.80 12.13
CA LEU A 16 19.21 -10.18 12.76
C LEU A 16 19.12 -10.15 14.28
N ASN A 17 18.50 -9.10 14.85
CA ASN A 17 18.28 -9.00 16.30
C ASN A 17 17.38 -10.14 16.82
N LYS A 18 16.33 -10.53 16.07
CA LYS A 18 15.48 -11.66 16.46
C LYS A 18 16.20 -13.01 16.35
N ILE A 19 17.07 -13.19 15.35
CA ILE A 19 17.94 -14.37 15.25
C ILE A 19 18.93 -14.41 16.43
N GLU A 20 19.52 -13.27 16.78
CA GLU A 20 20.44 -13.18 17.92
C GLU A 20 19.74 -13.49 19.25
N ALA A 21 18.50 -13.03 19.41
CA ALA A 21 17.68 -13.33 20.59
C ALA A 21 17.44 -14.85 20.79
N LEU A 22 17.45 -15.65 19.72
CA LEU A 22 17.35 -17.11 19.83
C LEU A 22 18.60 -17.76 20.43
N LYS A 23 19.74 -17.07 20.46
CA LYS A 23 20.97 -17.57 21.10
C LYS A 23 20.94 -17.42 22.63
N SER A 24 20.01 -16.65 23.18
CA SER A 24 19.86 -16.49 24.63
C SER A 24 19.33 -17.77 25.27
N LEU A 25 19.57 -17.95 26.58
CA LEU A 25 19.03 -19.09 27.33
C LEU A 25 17.50 -19.06 27.25
N ILE A 26 16.89 -20.12 26.71
CA ILE A 26 15.43 -20.24 26.60
C ILE A 26 14.97 -21.16 27.72
N SER A 27 14.15 -20.61 28.62
CA SER A 27 13.87 -21.25 29.91
C SER A 27 12.70 -22.24 29.84
N ASN A 28 11.81 -22.09 28.85
CA ASN A 28 10.63 -22.92 28.65
C ASN A 28 10.09 -22.83 27.21
N GLU A 29 9.14 -23.72 26.89
CA GLU A 29 8.50 -23.82 25.57
C GLU A 29 7.74 -22.54 25.18
N GLN A 30 7.04 -21.90 26.11
CA GLN A 30 6.29 -20.67 25.81
C GLN A 30 7.22 -19.54 25.36
N GLU A 31 8.37 -19.38 26.02
CA GLU A 31 9.40 -18.42 25.66
C GLU A 31 9.99 -18.72 24.28
N PHE A 32 10.21 -20.01 23.96
CA PHE A 32 10.65 -20.44 22.64
C PHE A 32 9.63 -20.05 21.56
N LEU A 33 8.35 -20.36 21.76
CA LEU A 33 7.27 -20.07 20.82
C LEU A 33 7.13 -18.57 20.56
N VAL A 34 7.25 -17.73 21.59
CA VAL A 34 7.24 -16.27 21.43
C VAL A 34 8.41 -15.81 20.56
N LYS A 35 9.65 -16.26 20.85
CA LYS A 35 10.83 -15.86 20.08
C LYS A 35 10.77 -16.30 18.62
N ILE A 36 10.30 -17.52 18.36
CA ILE A 36 10.10 -18.03 16.99
C ILE A 36 8.99 -17.26 16.26
N THR A 37 7.89 -16.94 16.94
CA THR A 37 6.80 -16.14 16.36
C THR A 37 7.29 -14.74 15.97
N ASP A 38 8.06 -14.11 16.84
CA ASP A 38 8.69 -12.81 16.58
C ASP A 38 9.65 -12.86 15.40
N LEU A 39 10.51 -13.88 15.32
CA LEU A 39 11.41 -14.08 14.18
C LEU A 39 10.62 -14.25 12.89
N HIS A 40 9.58 -15.07 12.90
CA HIS A 40 8.74 -15.30 11.72
C HIS A 40 8.01 -14.01 11.29
N ARG A 41 7.58 -13.17 12.23
CA ARG A 41 7.01 -11.84 11.92
C ARG A 41 8.04 -10.90 11.28
N ALA A 42 9.24 -10.83 11.84
CA ALA A 42 10.34 -10.03 11.28
C ALA A 42 10.70 -10.52 9.86
N TYR A 43 10.79 -11.84 9.67
CA TYR A 43 11.05 -12.44 8.38
C TYR A 43 9.98 -12.11 7.34
N ARG A 44 8.69 -12.23 7.69
CA ARG A 44 7.58 -11.84 6.79
C ARG A 44 7.66 -10.37 6.38
N SER A 45 8.00 -9.49 7.32
CA SER A 45 8.19 -8.05 7.06
C SER A 45 9.31 -7.82 6.05
N LEU A 46 10.47 -8.45 6.27
CA LEU A 46 11.60 -8.40 5.35
C LEU A 46 11.23 -8.90 3.95
N MET A 47 10.53 -10.03 3.85
CA MET A 47 10.09 -10.59 2.57
C MET A 47 9.12 -9.66 1.83
N ALA A 48 8.22 -8.99 2.54
CA ALA A 48 7.30 -8.03 1.93
C ALA A 48 8.03 -6.82 1.30
N SER A 49 9.19 -6.43 1.81
CA SER A 49 10.02 -5.38 1.17
C SER A 49 10.81 -5.84 -0.05
N PHE A 50 10.97 -7.15 -0.23
CA PHE A 50 11.51 -7.75 -1.44
C PHE A 50 10.43 -8.04 -2.49
N GLU A 51 9.16 -8.11 -2.10
CA GLU A 51 8.03 -8.16 -3.01
C GLU A 51 7.92 -6.81 -3.74
N ASN A 52 8.58 -6.70 -4.90
CA ASN A 52 8.55 -5.51 -5.72
C ASN A 52 7.18 -5.38 -6.39
N VAL A 53 6.40 -4.38 -5.97
CA VAL A 53 5.21 -3.94 -6.72
C VAL A 53 5.66 -2.80 -7.63
N GLU A 54 6.05 -3.14 -8.84
CA GLU A 54 6.41 -2.14 -9.85
C GLU A 54 5.18 -1.32 -10.23
N TYR A 55 5.31 0.00 -10.18
CA TYR A 55 4.34 0.89 -10.79
C TYR A 55 4.45 0.74 -12.30
N LYS A 56 3.41 0.17 -12.91
CA LYS A 56 3.27 0.11 -14.36
C LYS A 56 2.05 0.90 -14.73
N LYS A 57 2.24 1.96 -15.52
CA LYS A 57 1.12 2.62 -16.17
C LYS A 57 0.48 1.58 -17.10
N ARG A 58 -0.73 1.15 -16.76
CA ARG A 58 -1.52 0.23 -17.57
C ARG A 58 -2.26 1.01 -18.65
N ASP A 59 -2.61 0.32 -19.72
CA ASP A 59 -3.59 0.82 -20.67
C ASP A 59 -4.94 0.82 -19.94
N ILE A 60 -5.39 2.02 -19.60
CA ILE A 60 -6.68 2.25 -18.96
C ILE A 60 -7.69 2.43 -20.09
N GLU A 61 -8.78 1.67 -20.02
CA GLU A 61 -9.86 1.83 -20.98
C GLU A 61 -10.58 3.15 -20.66
N GLU A 62 -10.53 4.08 -21.61
CA GLU A 62 -11.21 5.37 -21.54
C GLU A 62 -12.49 5.31 -22.38
N ILE A 63 -13.64 5.43 -21.73
CA ILE A 63 -14.96 5.38 -22.38
C ILE A 63 -15.58 6.77 -22.26
N GLU A 64 -15.64 7.48 -23.37
CA GLU A 64 -16.29 8.79 -23.46
C GLU A 64 -17.82 8.63 -23.52
N GLY A 65 -18.52 9.49 -22.78
CA GLY A 65 -19.98 9.64 -22.80
C GLY A 65 -20.38 11.11 -22.87
N ASP A 66 -21.68 11.38 -22.84
CA ASP A 66 -22.22 12.75 -22.95
C ASP A 66 -21.84 13.60 -21.71
N GLY A 67 -20.70 14.28 -21.78
CA GLY A 67 -20.20 15.21 -20.75
C GLY A 67 -19.43 14.56 -19.59
N PHE A 68 -19.16 13.26 -19.66
CA PHE A 68 -18.36 12.52 -18.70
C PHE A 68 -17.50 11.47 -19.39
N CYS A 69 -16.48 11.00 -18.67
CA CYS A 69 -15.54 9.99 -19.11
C CYS A 69 -15.36 8.94 -18.01
N SER A 70 -15.43 7.66 -18.40
CA SER A 70 -15.22 6.52 -17.51
C SER A 70 -13.84 5.92 -17.75
N PHE A 71 -13.05 5.79 -16.70
CA PHE A 71 -11.72 5.17 -16.71
C PHE A 71 -11.80 3.80 -16.04
N LYS A 72 -11.49 2.74 -16.78
CA LYS A 72 -11.57 1.36 -16.29
C LYS A 72 -10.23 0.64 -16.30
N LEU A 73 -9.99 -0.14 -15.25
CA LEU A 73 -8.86 -1.06 -15.15
C LEU A 73 -9.29 -2.31 -14.36
N GLY A 74 -9.49 -3.42 -15.07
CA GLY A 74 -10.07 -4.64 -14.49
C GLY A 74 -11.47 -4.37 -13.93
N ASP A 75 -11.70 -4.74 -12.68
CA ASP A 75 -12.97 -4.51 -11.97
C ASP A 75 -13.09 -3.10 -11.37
N MET A 76 -12.07 -2.25 -11.53
CA MET A 76 -12.05 -0.88 -11.02
C MET A 76 -12.55 0.11 -12.08
N ASN A 77 -13.32 1.10 -11.66
CA ASN A 77 -13.89 2.12 -12.51
C ASN A 77 -13.95 3.48 -11.79
N ILE A 78 -13.53 4.55 -12.47
CA ILE A 78 -13.68 5.93 -11.98
C ILE A 78 -14.34 6.78 -13.05
N VAL A 79 -15.39 7.51 -12.67
CA VAL A 79 -16.12 8.43 -13.55
C VAL A 79 -15.71 9.87 -13.25
N PHE A 80 -15.40 10.60 -14.31
CA PHE A 80 -14.90 11.97 -14.27
C PHE A 80 -15.65 12.86 -15.27
N SER A 81 -15.79 14.14 -14.97
CA SER A 81 -16.29 15.15 -15.90
C SER A 81 -15.34 16.34 -15.93
N ASP A 82 -15.04 16.87 -17.11
CA ASP A 82 -14.17 18.04 -17.25
C ASP A 82 -14.72 19.29 -16.55
N SER A 83 -16.05 19.37 -16.35
CA SER A 83 -16.70 20.51 -15.70
C SER A 83 -16.92 20.34 -14.19
N LEU A 84 -17.10 19.11 -13.71
CA LEU A 84 -17.46 18.82 -12.31
C LEU A 84 -16.37 18.08 -11.54
N GLY A 85 -15.37 17.53 -12.22
CA GLY A 85 -14.32 16.73 -11.64
C GLY A 85 -14.72 15.27 -11.44
N ILE A 86 -14.16 14.64 -10.42
CA ILE A 86 -14.49 13.25 -10.05
C ILE A 86 -15.95 13.13 -9.59
N LEU A 87 -16.68 12.19 -10.20
CA LEU A 87 -18.10 11.96 -9.95
C LEU A 87 -18.36 10.67 -9.17
N SER A 88 -17.66 9.59 -9.50
CA SER A 88 -17.84 8.28 -8.88
C SER A 88 -16.54 7.49 -8.89
N VAL A 89 -16.35 6.65 -7.87
CA VAL A 89 -15.24 5.72 -7.74
C VAL A 89 -15.78 4.36 -7.34
N ASP A 90 -15.39 3.34 -8.09
CA ASP A 90 -15.60 1.94 -7.75
C ASP A 90 -14.28 1.17 -7.86
N MET A 91 -13.75 0.75 -6.72
CA MET A 91 -12.54 -0.05 -6.59
C MET A 91 -12.89 -1.46 -6.10
N GLY A 92 -14.17 -1.86 -6.07
CA GLY A 92 -14.60 -3.13 -5.49
C GLY A 92 -14.56 -3.17 -3.95
N ASN A 93 -14.28 -2.05 -3.28
CA ASN A 93 -14.31 -1.91 -1.83
C ASN A 93 -14.77 -0.51 -1.41
N GLN A 94 -15.88 -0.42 -0.67
CA GLN A 94 -16.50 0.87 -0.31
C GLN A 94 -15.57 1.82 0.48
N ALA A 95 -14.72 1.29 1.37
CA ALA A 95 -13.80 2.10 2.13
C ALA A 95 -12.68 2.68 1.25
N ILE A 96 -12.21 1.93 0.24
CA ILE A 96 -11.26 2.43 -0.76
C ILE A 96 -11.93 3.45 -1.65
N ASN A 97 -13.18 3.20 -2.08
CA ASN A 97 -13.93 4.12 -2.94
C ASN A 97 -13.98 5.51 -2.31
N LYS A 98 -14.36 5.59 -1.04
CA LYS A 98 -14.38 6.84 -0.29
C LYS A 98 -12.99 7.46 -0.18
N HIS A 99 -11.98 6.69 0.22
CA HIS A 99 -10.62 7.19 0.35
C HIS A 99 -10.09 7.78 -0.97
N VAL A 100 -10.16 7.03 -2.06
CA VAL A 100 -9.69 7.43 -3.39
C VAL A 100 -10.45 8.66 -3.89
N PHE A 101 -11.77 8.68 -3.73
CA PHE A 101 -12.59 9.85 -4.06
C PHE A 101 -12.11 11.10 -3.28
N ASP A 102 -11.97 10.97 -1.96
CA ASP A 102 -11.53 12.07 -1.09
C ASP A 102 -10.11 12.54 -1.44
N GLN A 103 -9.20 11.63 -1.81
CA GLN A 103 -7.85 12.00 -2.22
C GLN A 103 -7.83 12.73 -3.57
N ILE A 104 -8.54 12.22 -4.59
CA ILE A 104 -8.57 12.86 -5.91
C ILE A 104 -9.23 14.25 -5.80
N LYS A 105 -10.27 14.38 -4.98
CA LYS A 105 -11.01 15.64 -4.80
C LYS A 105 -10.16 16.77 -4.17
N LYS A 106 -9.05 16.47 -3.50
CA LYS A 106 -8.12 17.48 -2.96
C LYS A 106 -7.35 18.23 -4.06
N TYR A 107 -7.31 17.69 -5.28
CA TYR A 107 -6.60 18.30 -6.40
C TYR A 107 -7.53 19.21 -7.21
N ASN A 108 -6.95 20.22 -7.86
CA ASN A 108 -7.67 21.06 -8.82
C ASN A 108 -8.13 20.23 -10.04
N LEU A 109 -9.23 20.63 -10.69
CA LEU A 109 -9.86 19.90 -11.80
C LEU A 109 -8.87 19.43 -12.88
N ASN A 110 -7.97 20.33 -13.32
CA ASN A 110 -6.97 20.04 -14.35
C ASN A 110 -5.98 18.92 -13.98
N LEU A 111 -5.83 18.61 -12.68
CA LEU A 111 -4.96 17.54 -12.18
C LEU A 111 -5.74 16.28 -11.82
N GLN A 112 -7.05 16.38 -11.60
CA GLN A 112 -7.87 15.24 -11.18
C GLN A 112 -7.85 14.12 -12.22
N LYS A 113 -7.99 14.42 -13.53
CA LYS A 113 -7.94 13.39 -14.59
C LYS A 113 -6.64 12.58 -14.55
N ASN A 114 -5.49 13.23 -14.37
CA ASN A 114 -4.21 12.54 -14.22
C ASN A 114 -4.16 11.68 -12.94
N LYS A 115 -4.75 12.17 -11.84
CA LYS A 115 -4.86 11.41 -10.60
C LYS A 115 -5.78 10.21 -10.72
N VAL A 116 -6.88 10.29 -11.48
CA VAL A 116 -7.74 9.13 -11.75
C VAL A 116 -6.92 7.96 -12.32
N VAL A 117 -6.13 8.23 -13.36
CA VAL A 117 -5.26 7.25 -14.02
C VAL A 117 -4.22 6.68 -13.04
N GLU A 118 -3.59 7.55 -12.27
CA GLU A 118 -2.57 7.17 -11.27
C GLU A 118 -3.16 6.27 -10.17
N TYR A 119 -4.33 6.62 -9.62
CA TYR A 119 -4.98 5.86 -8.56
C TYR A 119 -5.46 4.48 -9.03
N LEU A 120 -5.98 4.36 -10.26
CA LEU A 120 -6.30 3.06 -10.83
C LEU A 120 -5.07 2.14 -10.89
N CYS A 121 -3.92 2.67 -11.31
CA CYS A 121 -2.68 1.88 -11.37
C CYS A 121 -2.12 1.55 -9.96
N ILE A 122 -2.12 2.52 -9.03
CA ILE A 122 -1.57 2.34 -7.66
C ILE A 122 -2.35 1.28 -6.86
N TYR A 123 -3.67 1.23 -7.07
CA TYR A 123 -4.57 0.35 -6.35
C TYR A 123 -4.86 -0.96 -7.10
N GLU A 124 -4.25 -1.20 -8.26
CA GLU A 124 -4.27 -2.52 -8.91
C GLU A 124 -3.77 -3.59 -7.91
N GLY A 125 -4.56 -4.65 -7.72
CA GLY A 125 -4.20 -5.73 -6.80
C GLY A 125 -4.14 -5.32 -5.31
N PHE A 126 -4.89 -4.29 -4.88
CA PHE A 126 -4.87 -3.83 -3.50
C PHE A 126 -5.14 -4.95 -2.47
N ASN A 127 -6.00 -5.93 -2.81
CA ASN A 127 -6.36 -7.07 -1.96
C ASN A 127 -5.19 -8.00 -1.63
N SER A 128 -4.18 -8.05 -2.50
CA SER A 128 -2.98 -8.87 -2.31
C SER A 128 -1.77 -8.06 -1.86
N THR A 129 -1.90 -6.74 -1.71
CA THR A 129 -0.78 -5.89 -1.32
C THR A 129 -0.50 -5.99 0.19
N LYS A 130 0.77 -6.14 0.54
CA LYS A 130 1.24 -6.14 1.93
C LYS A 130 1.82 -4.79 2.33
N CYS A 131 1.79 -4.51 3.62
CA CYS A 131 2.50 -3.38 4.20
C CYS A 131 4.00 -3.61 4.15
N ASN A 132 4.74 -2.64 3.63
CA ASN A 132 6.20 -2.68 3.58
C ASN A 132 6.87 -2.56 4.95
N ILE A 133 6.14 -2.31 6.03
CA ILE A 133 6.69 -2.23 7.40
C ILE A 133 6.46 -3.54 8.15
N CYS A 134 5.20 -3.98 8.29
CA CYS A 134 4.85 -5.15 9.11
C CYS A 134 4.66 -6.46 8.32
N GLY A 135 4.70 -6.42 6.99
CA GLY A 135 4.56 -7.59 6.12
C GLY A 135 3.19 -8.26 6.12
N THR A 136 2.17 -7.64 6.72
CA THR A 136 0.78 -8.13 6.69
C THR A 136 -0.05 -7.41 5.63
N PHE A 137 -1.21 -7.96 5.24
CA PHE A 137 -2.07 -7.34 4.21
C PHE A 137 -2.55 -5.96 4.63
N LEU A 138 -2.56 -5.01 3.68
CA LEU A 138 -2.96 -3.62 3.92
C LEU A 138 -4.40 -3.46 4.37
N ILE A 139 -5.28 -4.35 3.91
CA ILE A 139 -6.69 -4.33 4.27
C ILE A 139 -6.89 -5.33 5.41
N PRO A 140 -7.16 -4.84 6.64
CA PRO A 140 -7.57 -5.72 7.71
C PRO A 140 -8.88 -6.41 7.36
N GLN A 141 -9.12 -7.59 7.96
CA GLN A 141 -10.33 -8.38 7.72
C GLN A 141 -11.64 -7.62 8.03
N ASP A 142 -11.56 -6.54 8.82
CA ASP A 142 -12.69 -5.69 9.17
C ASP A 142 -12.97 -4.55 8.16
N LEU A 143 -12.20 -4.48 7.06
CA LEU A 143 -12.33 -3.49 5.99
C LEU A 143 -12.23 -2.02 6.44
N SER A 144 -11.66 -1.76 7.62
CA SER A 144 -11.37 -0.40 8.07
C SER A 144 -10.13 0.13 7.32
N ILE A 145 -10.25 1.27 6.63
CA ILE A 145 -9.17 1.76 5.77
C ILE A 145 -8.66 3.13 6.22
N PRO A 146 -7.47 3.11 6.84
CA PRO A 146 -6.49 4.15 6.69
C PRO A 146 -5.23 3.48 6.07
N ILE A 147 -5.18 3.39 4.73
CA ILE A 147 -4.01 2.91 3.97
C ILE A 147 -3.31 4.07 3.28
N ILE A 148 -1.98 4.00 3.18
CA ILE A 148 -1.15 4.94 2.45
C ILE A 148 -0.44 4.17 1.35
N LYS A 149 -0.64 4.59 0.10
CA LYS A 149 0.12 4.11 -1.05
C LYS A 149 0.85 5.28 -1.71
N GLU A 150 2.11 5.08 -2.06
CA GLU A 150 2.98 6.10 -2.65
C GLU A 150 3.81 5.48 -3.78
N ILE A 151 4.17 6.28 -4.79
CA ILE A 151 5.11 5.87 -5.84
C ILE A 151 6.48 6.47 -5.49
N GLU A 152 7.49 5.62 -5.35
CA GLU A 152 8.88 6.04 -5.21
C GLU A 152 9.76 5.25 -6.18
N GLN A 153 10.53 5.94 -7.01
CA GLN A 153 11.46 5.31 -7.97
C GLN A 153 10.81 4.25 -8.87
N GLY A 154 9.53 4.39 -9.21
CA GLY A 154 8.80 3.44 -10.05
C GLY A 154 8.24 2.24 -9.31
N GLU A 155 8.23 2.23 -7.98
CA GLU A 155 7.65 1.18 -7.16
C GLU A 155 6.53 1.74 -6.28
N ILE A 156 5.52 0.91 -6.02
CA ILE A 156 4.42 1.22 -5.13
C ILE A 156 4.81 0.79 -3.72
N LEU A 157 5.00 1.77 -2.84
CA LEU A 157 5.12 1.55 -1.41
C LEU A 157 3.73 1.62 -0.78
N SER A 158 3.50 0.77 0.21
CA SER A 158 2.20 0.47 0.78
C SER A 158 2.31 0.33 2.29
N PHE A 159 1.44 1.05 3.01
CA PHE A 159 1.50 1.14 4.47
C PHE A 159 0.11 1.10 5.08
N HIS A 160 -0.03 0.41 6.21
CA HIS A 160 -1.07 0.78 7.18
C HIS A 160 -0.75 2.17 7.74
N VAL A 161 -1.77 2.97 8.02
CA VAL A 161 -1.57 4.30 8.61
C VAL A 161 -0.86 4.22 9.96
N GLU A 162 -1.16 3.22 10.79
CA GLU A 162 -0.47 2.99 12.06
C GLU A 162 0.99 2.56 11.88
N CYS A 163 1.33 1.93 10.76
CA CYS A 163 2.71 1.58 10.42
C CYS A 163 3.48 2.75 9.82
N TYR A 164 2.79 3.80 9.37
CA TYR A 164 3.37 4.98 8.75
C TYR A 164 3.77 5.99 9.83
N THR A 165 4.96 5.82 10.41
CA THR A 165 5.53 6.80 11.35
C THR A 165 6.72 7.52 10.73
N PRO A 166 6.97 8.80 11.08
CA PRO A 166 8.12 9.53 10.56
C PRO A 166 9.46 8.82 10.83
N ASP A 167 9.62 8.14 11.96
CA ASP A 167 10.87 7.44 12.30
C ASP A 167 11.04 6.14 11.51
N SER A 168 9.96 5.41 11.20
CA SER A 168 10.00 4.21 10.33
C SER A 168 10.32 4.53 8.87
N VAL A 169 10.33 5.81 8.48
CA VAL A 169 10.32 6.30 7.10
C VAL A 169 11.49 7.24 6.81
N TYR A 170 11.76 8.17 7.73
CA TYR A 170 12.74 9.23 7.61
C TYR A 170 13.95 9.06 8.55
N GLY A 171 13.88 8.15 9.52
CA GLY A 171 15.01 7.74 10.37
C GLY A 171 16.19 7.13 9.61
#